data_AF-A0A937P8F9-F1
#
_entry.id   AF-A0A937P8F9-F1
#
_cell.length_a   1.000
_cell.length_b   1.000
_cell.length_c   1.000
_cell.angle_alpha   90.00
_cell.angle_beta   90.00
_cell.angle_gamma   90.00
#
_symmetry.space_group_name_H-M   'P 1'
#
loop_
_entity.id
_entity.type
_entity.pdbx_description
1 polymer ?
#
loop_
_entity_poly.entity_id
_entity_poly.type
_entity_poly.pdbx_seq_one_letter_code
_entity_poly.pdbx_strand_id
1 'polypeptide(L)'
;MNKQYLYKTHDGSHTLYVKELDEYYHSIHGAVTESIHIFINSAFSFHQAVDVRIFEMGLGTGLNAFLTMIRAEEERRDVVYHAIEKYPLSQEVINQLNYAELFAGSKIQWFDQIHSCEWEKDNQLTEFFSIRKIKADLVSFELDNKYDIIYFDAFAPDKQPDLWSGDIFRKLFDSMQPAGILTTYSSKGSVRRAMELCGFQVVKLPGPPGKREMLRGTKSV
;
A
#
# COMPACT_ATOMS: atom_id res chain seq x y z
N MET A 1 -6.18 -3.53 22.19
CA MET A 1 -5.99 -2.74 20.95
C MET A 1 -4.76 -1.87 21.17
N ASN A 2 -3.82 -1.90 20.23
CA ASN A 2 -2.65 -1.03 20.28
C ASN A 2 -3.11 0.43 20.26
N LYS A 3 -2.57 1.27 21.14
CA LYS A 3 -3.03 2.66 21.25
C LYS A 3 -2.37 3.50 20.16
N GLN A 4 -3.15 3.94 19.18
CA GLN A 4 -2.69 4.85 18.13
C GLN A 4 -2.81 6.32 18.56
N TYR A 5 -1.85 7.14 18.14
CA TYR A 5 -1.85 8.58 18.36
C TYR A 5 -1.76 9.31 17.02
N LEU A 6 -2.61 10.30 16.81
CA LEU A 6 -2.57 11.14 15.62
C LEU A 6 -1.33 12.02 15.63
N TYR A 7 -0.65 12.11 14.48
CA TYR A 7 0.53 12.94 14.30
C TYR A 7 0.44 13.67 12.95
N LYS A 8 0.83 14.95 12.92
CA LYS A 8 0.87 15.74 11.68
C LYS A 8 2.29 15.74 11.11
N THR A 9 2.42 15.26 9.89
CA THR A 9 3.70 15.16 9.17
C THR A 9 4.11 16.50 8.54
N HIS A 10 5.33 16.59 8.00
CA HIS A 10 5.85 17.83 7.44
C HIS A 10 5.13 18.32 6.17
N ASP A 11 4.51 17.43 5.39
CA ASP A 11 3.70 17.81 4.23
C ASP A 11 2.26 18.21 4.60
N GLY A 12 1.95 18.22 5.90
CA GLY A 12 0.65 18.59 6.43
C GLY A 12 -0.34 17.43 6.53
N SER A 13 -0.04 16.26 5.99
CA SER A 13 -0.90 15.08 6.14
C SER A 13 -0.75 14.43 7.51
N HIS A 14 -1.82 13.78 7.97
CA HIS A 14 -1.78 12.97 9.18
C HIS A 14 -1.04 11.64 8.95
N THR A 15 -0.51 11.10 10.04
CA THR A 15 -0.05 9.72 10.19
C THR A 15 -0.46 9.27 11.59
N LEU A 16 -0.33 7.98 11.87
CA LEU A 16 -0.61 7.42 13.17
C LEU A 16 0.67 6.84 13.77
N TYR A 17 0.91 7.13 15.03
CA TYR A 17 1.98 6.54 15.82
C TYR A 17 1.43 5.37 16.65
N VAL A 18 2.06 4.20 16.56
CA VAL A 18 1.70 2.98 17.30
C VAL A 18 2.71 2.79 18.41
N LYS A 19 2.31 3.08 19.65
CA LYS A 19 3.23 3.09 20.81
C LYS A 19 3.86 1.72 21.08
N GLU A 20 3.12 0.65 20.87
CA GLU A 20 3.58 -0.72 21.13
C GLU A 20 4.64 -1.18 20.13
N LEU A 21 4.62 -0.63 18.92
CA LEU A 21 5.62 -0.90 17.89
C LEU A 21 6.73 0.15 17.87
N ASP A 22 6.54 1.31 18.49
CA ASP A 22 7.41 2.48 18.33
C ASP A 22 7.65 2.78 16.85
N GLU A 23 6.54 2.83 16.10
CA GLU A 23 6.52 3.04 14.65
C GLU A 23 5.37 3.95 14.23
N TYR A 24 5.56 4.61 13.10
CA TYR A 24 4.50 5.37 12.42
C TYR A 24 3.95 4.55 11.25
N TYR A 25 2.66 4.73 10.93
CA TYR A 25 2.07 4.13 9.72
C TYR A 25 2.72 4.66 8.44
N HIS A 26 3.05 5.95 8.43
CA HIS A 26 3.73 6.64 7.33
C HIS A 26 4.84 7.56 7.85
N SER A 27 5.79 7.91 6.99
CA SER A 27 6.90 8.81 7.28
C SER A 27 6.45 10.15 7.86
N ILE A 28 7.14 10.58 8.92
CA ILE A 28 6.95 11.90 9.53
C ILE A 28 7.32 13.06 8.59
N HIS A 29 8.10 12.79 7.54
CA HIS A 29 8.46 13.78 6.52
C HIS A 29 7.33 14.09 5.53
N GLY A 30 6.27 13.28 5.53
CA GLY A 30 5.10 13.50 4.68
C GLY A 30 4.46 12.17 4.28
N ALA A 31 3.26 11.87 4.76
CA ALA A 31 2.60 10.60 4.44
C ALA A 31 2.13 10.58 2.99
N VAL A 32 1.47 11.66 2.56
CA VAL A 32 1.01 11.80 1.17
C VAL A 32 2.19 11.81 0.20
N THR A 33 3.24 12.57 0.54
CA THR A 33 4.45 12.68 -0.30
C THR A 33 5.14 11.33 -0.44
N GLU A 34 5.27 10.58 0.65
CA GLU A 34 5.83 9.22 0.64
C GLU A 34 5.00 8.27 -0.23
N SER A 35 3.69 8.17 0.02
CA SER A 35 2.80 7.26 -0.71
C SER A 35 2.76 7.57 -2.21
N ILE A 36 2.71 8.85 -2.60
CA ILE A 36 2.77 9.26 -4.00
C ILE A 36 4.09 8.82 -4.64
N HIS A 37 5.22 9.02 -3.97
CA HIS A 37 6.53 8.68 -4.52
C HIS A 37 6.72 7.16 -4.68
N ILE A 38 6.39 6.40 -3.63
CA ILE A 38 6.67 4.97 -3.55
C ILE A 38 5.66 4.14 -4.36
N PHE A 39 4.36 4.37 -4.14
CA PHE A 39 3.33 3.47 -4.65
C PHE A 39 2.71 4.00 -5.94
N ILE A 40 2.43 5.30 -6.02
CA ILE A 40 1.83 5.86 -7.23
C ILE A 40 2.87 6.01 -8.34
N ASN A 41 3.91 6.81 -8.13
CA ASN A 41 4.88 7.12 -9.18
C ASN A 41 5.76 5.92 -9.55
N SER A 42 6.24 5.17 -8.55
CA SER A 42 7.21 4.09 -8.81
C SER A 42 6.56 2.75 -9.20
N ALA A 43 5.25 2.60 -8.99
CA ALA A 43 4.49 1.40 -9.38
C ALA A 43 3.28 1.74 -10.28
N PHE A 44 2.22 2.39 -9.78
CA PHE A 44 0.98 2.59 -10.55
C PHE A 44 1.18 3.30 -11.88
N SER A 45 1.80 4.47 -11.87
CA SER A 45 2.09 5.27 -13.06
C SER A 45 3.22 4.68 -13.91
N PHE A 46 4.06 3.83 -13.33
CA PHE A 46 5.10 3.11 -14.08
C PHE A 46 4.52 1.93 -14.87
N HIS A 47 3.53 1.22 -14.31
CA HIS A 47 2.83 0.13 -14.99
C HIS A 47 1.92 0.65 -16.10
N GLN A 48 2.02 0.08 -17.31
CA GLN A 48 1.35 0.62 -18.50
C GLN A 48 0.03 -0.08 -18.86
N ALA A 49 -0.40 -1.10 -18.12
CA ALA A 49 -1.68 -1.77 -18.41
C ALA A 49 -2.87 -0.83 -18.16
N VAL A 50 -3.89 -0.98 -19.00
CA VAL A 50 -5.16 -0.25 -18.89
C VAL A 50 -5.98 -0.80 -17.73
N ASP A 51 -6.14 -2.12 -17.68
CA ASP A 51 -6.75 -2.84 -16.57
C ASP A 51 -5.65 -3.23 -15.58
N VAL A 52 -5.80 -2.86 -14.32
CA VAL A 52 -4.76 -3.07 -13.30
C VAL A 52 -5.35 -3.72 -12.07
N ARG A 53 -4.81 -4.88 -11.70
CA ARG A 53 -5.10 -5.54 -10.42
C ARG A 53 -3.99 -5.25 -9.43
N ILE A 54 -4.37 -4.64 -8.31
CA ILE A 54 -3.43 -4.20 -7.27
C ILE A 54 -3.71 -4.99 -6.00
N PHE A 55 -2.65 -5.49 -5.38
CA PHE A 55 -2.69 -6.01 -4.02
C PHE A 55 -1.90 -5.10 -3.09
N GLU A 56 -2.52 -4.70 -1.99
CA GLU A 56 -1.86 -3.98 -0.89
C GLU A 56 -1.75 -4.88 0.32
N MET A 57 -0.52 -5.04 0.81
CA MET A 57 -0.28 -5.53 2.16
C MET A 57 -0.40 -4.36 3.13
N GLY A 58 -1.44 -4.40 3.96
CA GLY A 58 -1.69 -3.40 5.00
C GLY A 58 -2.53 -2.23 4.50
N LEU A 59 -3.87 -2.36 4.50
CA LEU A 59 -4.75 -1.22 4.20
C LEU A 59 -4.45 -0.02 5.11
N GLY A 60 -4.19 -0.29 6.39
CA GLY A 60 -3.85 0.71 7.40
C GLY A 60 -4.81 1.89 7.40
N THR A 61 -4.27 3.07 7.06
CA THR A 61 -5.03 4.32 7.01
C THR A 61 -5.87 4.53 5.74
N GLY A 62 -5.81 3.60 4.77
CA GLY A 62 -6.50 3.72 3.48
C GLY A 62 -5.85 4.67 2.47
N LEU A 63 -4.70 5.26 2.80
CA LEU A 63 -4.06 6.32 2.00
C LEU A 63 -3.67 5.85 0.60
N ASN A 64 -3.01 4.69 0.45
CA ASN A 64 -2.56 4.25 -0.87
C ASN A 64 -3.75 3.87 -1.76
N ALA A 65 -4.78 3.23 -1.21
CA ALA A 65 -6.03 2.96 -1.91
C ALA A 65 -6.71 4.25 -2.37
N PHE A 66 -6.78 5.27 -1.51
CA PHE A 66 -7.37 6.57 -1.84
C PHE A 66 -6.61 7.30 -2.95
N LEU A 67 -5.28 7.37 -2.85
CA LEU A 67 -4.45 7.98 -3.89
C LEU A 67 -4.52 7.23 -5.22
N THR A 68 -4.59 5.90 -5.17
CA THR A 68 -4.76 5.07 -6.36
C THR A 68 -6.11 5.31 -7.01
N MET A 69 -7.19 5.39 -6.23
CA MET A 69 -8.54 5.70 -6.73
C MET A 69 -8.61 7.08 -7.38
N ILE A 70 -8.00 8.09 -6.75
CA ILE A 70 -7.88 9.43 -7.36
C ILE A 70 -7.18 9.33 -8.71
N ARG A 71 -6.07 8.60 -8.79
CA ARG A 71 -5.32 8.54 -10.03
C ARG A 71 -6.00 7.70 -11.11
N ALA A 72 -6.69 6.62 -10.73
CA ALA A 72 -7.49 5.80 -11.62
C ALA A 72 -8.58 6.63 -12.32
N GLU A 73 -9.25 7.52 -11.59
CA GLU A 73 -10.27 8.43 -12.14
C GLU A 73 -9.66 9.51 -13.05
N GLU A 74 -8.51 10.08 -12.66
CA GLU A 74 -7.80 11.09 -13.47
C GLU A 74 -7.24 10.51 -14.78
N GLU A 75 -6.73 9.28 -14.75
CA GLU A 75 -6.14 8.58 -15.90
C GLU A 75 -7.15 7.70 -16.65
N ARG A 76 -8.37 7.52 -16.13
CA ARG A 76 -9.41 6.61 -16.64
C ARG A 76 -8.91 5.18 -16.84
N ARG A 77 -8.36 4.61 -15.78
CA ARG A 77 -7.79 3.25 -15.76
C ARG A 77 -8.59 2.35 -14.84
N ASP A 78 -9.06 1.22 -15.36
CA ASP A 78 -9.86 0.27 -14.59
C ASP A 78 -9.01 -0.44 -13.54
N VAL A 79 -9.25 -0.13 -12.26
CA VAL A 79 -8.52 -0.69 -11.13
C VAL A 79 -9.38 -1.65 -10.32
N VAL A 80 -8.85 -2.85 -10.11
CA VAL A 80 -9.33 -3.81 -9.11
C VAL A 80 -8.34 -3.84 -7.95
N TYR A 81 -8.73 -3.27 -6.82
CA TYR A 81 -7.87 -3.08 -5.66
C TYR A 81 -8.19 -4.08 -4.54
N HIS A 82 -7.23 -4.89 -4.12
CA HIS A 82 -7.36 -5.79 -3.00
C HIS A 82 -6.44 -5.36 -1.87
N ALA A 83 -6.97 -5.15 -0.67
CA ALA A 83 -6.17 -4.76 0.49
C ALA A 83 -6.37 -5.75 1.63
N ILE A 84 -5.28 -6.33 2.13
CA ILE A 84 -5.32 -7.18 3.34
C ILE A 84 -4.99 -6.34 4.57
N GLU A 85 -5.73 -6.53 5.66
CA GLU A 85 -5.49 -5.86 6.93
C GLU A 85 -5.83 -6.77 8.10
N LYS A 86 -4.85 -7.02 8.97
CA LYS A 86 -5.01 -7.90 10.13
C LYS A 86 -5.74 -7.18 11.27
N TYR A 87 -5.50 -5.88 11.43
CA TYR A 87 -6.02 -5.06 12.53
C TYR A 87 -6.61 -3.75 12.01
N PRO A 88 -7.81 -3.78 11.40
CA PRO A 88 -8.45 -2.58 10.88
C PRO A 88 -8.61 -1.49 11.95
N LEU A 89 -8.34 -0.24 11.56
CA LEU A 89 -8.54 0.93 12.42
C LEU A 89 -10.02 1.14 12.74
N SER A 90 -10.31 1.71 13.91
CA SER A 90 -11.68 2.11 14.25
C SER A 90 -12.12 3.32 13.44
N GLN A 91 -13.43 3.47 13.22
CA GLN A 91 -13.99 4.63 12.53
C GLN A 91 -13.63 5.94 13.23
N GLU A 92 -13.52 5.94 14.57
CA GLU A 92 -13.10 7.10 15.35
C GLU A 92 -11.69 7.59 14.97
N VAL A 93 -10.75 6.67 14.73
CA VAL A 93 -9.39 7.01 14.29
C VAL A 93 -9.39 7.47 12.84
N ILE A 94 -10.14 6.79 11.96
CA ILE A 94 -10.26 7.17 10.54
C ILE A 94 -10.81 8.58 10.39
N ASN A 95 -11.86 8.94 11.14
CA ASN A 95 -12.48 10.27 11.08
C ASN A 95 -11.55 11.42 11.54
N GLN A 96 -10.42 11.12 12.16
CA GLN A 96 -9.42 12.12 12.55
C GLN A 96 -8.36 12.35 11.45
N LEU A 97 -8.31 11.52 10.41
CA LEU A 97 -7.36 11.67 9.31
C LEU A 97 -7.80 12.79 8.37
N ASN A 98 -6.86 13.61 7.92
CA ASN A 98 -7.15 14.78 7.09
C ASN A 98 -6.96 14.54 5.58
N TYR A 99 -6.79 13.30 5.14
CA TYR A 99 -6.40 13.01 3.75
C TYR A 99 -7.38 13.58 2.73
N ALA A 100 -8.68 13.32 2.91
CA ALA A 100 -9.75 13.86 2.08
C ALA A 100 -9.69 15.39 1.91
N GLU A 101 -9.39 16.11 2.99
CA GLU A 101 -9.34 17.57 3.02
C GLU A 101 -8.19 18.13 2.18
N LEU A 102 -7.09 17.38 2.06
CA LEU A 102 -5.91 17.80 1.29
C LEU A 102 -6.13 17.81 -0.23
N PHE A 103 -7.11 17.06 -0.73
CA PHE A 103 -7.35 16.89 -2.17
C PHE A 103 -8.57 17.66 -2.71
N ALA A 104 -9.28 18.40 -1.84
CA ALA A 104 -10.42 19.27 -2.11
C ALA A 104 -11.63 18.65 -2.88
N GLY A 105 -12.81 19.23 -2.70
CA GLY A 105 -13.99 18.97 -3.54
C GLY A 105 -14.71 17.62 -3.28
N SER A 106 -15.17 16.97 -4.35
CA SER A 106 -15.95 15.71 -4.32
C SER A 106 -15.16 14.50 -3.78
N LYS A 107 -13.84 14.62 -3.63
CA LYS A 107 -12.93 13.56 -3.19
C LYS A 107 -13.03 13.26 -1.68
N ILE A 108 -13.79 14.05 -0.92
CA ILE A 108 -14.04 13.75 0.50
C ILE A 108 -14.84 12.46 0.67
N GLN A 109 -15.92 12.30 -0.10
CA GLN A 109 -16.80 11.13 -0.03
C GLN A 109 -16.08 9.83 -0.41
N TRP A 110 -15.09 9.94 -1.28
CA TRP A 110 -14.28 8.84 -1.77
C TRP A 110 -13.45 8.19 -0.65
N PHE A 111 -12.85 8.98 0.22
CA PHE A 111 -12.11 8.44 1.35
C PHE A 111 -13.04 7.70 2.32
N ASP A 112 -14.20 8.30 2.63
CA ASP A 112 -15.22 7.68 3.49
C ASP A 112 -15.72 6.35 2.91
N GLN A 113 -15.95 6.29 1.59
CA GLN A 113 -16.41 5.09 0.89
C GLN A 113 -15.44 3.91 1.03
N ILE A 114 -14.12 4.15 0.99
CA ILE A 114 -13.10 3.10 1.23
C ILE A 114 -13.32 2.46 2.60
N HIS A 115 -13.60 3.27 3.62
CA HIS A 115 -13.75 2.76 4.98
C HIS A 115 -15.13 2.18 5.27
N SER A 116 -16.20 2.74 4.68
CA SER A 116 -17.58 2.30 4.92
C SER A 116 -18.02 1.09 4.09
N CYS A 117 -17.32 0.75 3.00
CA CYS A 117 -17.69 -0.39 2.16
C CYS A 117 -17.55 -1.74 2.88
N GLU A 118 -18.26 -2.76 2.41
CA GLU A 118 -18.29 -4.06 3.08
C GLU A 118 -16.94 -4.79 2.96
N TRP A 119 -16.50 -5.43 4.05
CA TRP A 119 -15.37 -6.35 4.03
C TRP A 119 -15.73 -7.65 3.31
N GLU A 120 -14.72 -8.32 2.74
CA GLU A 120 -14.83 -9.60 2.04
C GLU A 120 -15.73 -9.60 0.80
N LYS A 121 -16.06 -8.42 0.28
CA LYS A 121 -16.85 -8.23 -0.93
C LYS A 121 -16.14 -7.29 -1.89
N ASP A 122 -16.42 -7.47 -3.17
CA ASP A 122 -15.97 -6.56 -4.21
C ASP A 122 -16.95 -5.39 -4.26
N ASN A 123 -16.46 -4.18 -4.02
CA ASN A 123 -17.26 -2.95 -3.97
C ASN A 123 -16.80 -2.03 -5.10
N GLN A 124 -17.66 -1.73 -6.06
CA GLN A 124 -17.40 -0.67 -7.04
C GLN A 124 -17.62 0.69 -6.36
N LEU A 125 -16.57 1.50 -6.22
CA LEU A 125 -16.66 2.81 -5.55
C LEU A 125 -16.83 3.97 -6.53
N THR A 126 -16.15 3.88 -7.68
CA THR A 126 -16.21 4.88 -8.76
C THR A 126 -16.34 4.19 -10.12
N GLU A 127 -16.25 4.90 -11.24
CA GLU A 127 -16.31 4.25 -12.57
C GLU A 127 -15.06 3.38 -12.80
N PHE A 128 -13.89 3.89 -12.39
CA PHE A 128 -12.59 3.28 -12.67
C PHE A 128 -11.96 2.58 -11.47
N PHE A 129 -12.66 2.45 -10.34
CA PHE A 129 -12.09 1.84 -9.13
C PHE A 129 -13.07 0.96 -8.37
N SER A 130 -12.65 -0.29 -8.15
CA SER A 130 -13.28 -1.25 -7.25
C SER A 130 -12.31 -1.68 -6.16
N ILE A 131 -12.85 -1.99 -4.97
CA ILE A 131 -12.05 -2.47 -3.84
C ILE A 131 -12.66 -3.69 -3.17
N ARG A 132 -11.79 -4.62 -2.79
CA ARG A 132 -12.05 -5.70 -1.83
C ARG A 132 -11.13 -5.55 -0.63
N LYS A 133 -11.70 -5.31 0.56
CA LYS A 133 -10.95 -5.31 1.82
C LYS A 133 -11.02 -6.69 2.45
N ILE A 134 -9.87 -7.22 2.87
CA ILE A 134 -9.70 -8.57 3.38
C ILE A 134 -9.16 -8.50 4.81
N LYS A 135 -9.93 -8.95 5.79
CA LYS A 135 -9.53 -8.97 7.20
C LYS A 135 -8.85 -10.29 7.54
N ALA A 136 -7.57 -10.38 7.22
CA ALA A 136 -6.78 -11.59 7.43
C ALA A 136 -5.31 -11.29 7.73
N ASP A 137 -4.57 -12.32 8.14
CA ASP A 137 -3.12 -12.29 8.27
C ASP A 137 -2.48 -12.81 6.97
N LEU A 138 -1.62 -12.00 6.34
CA LEU A 138 -0.93 -12.39 5.11
C LEU A 138 -0.10 -13.66 5.27
N VAL A 139 0.42 -13.93 6.48
CA VAL A 139 1.21 -15.14 6.74
C VAL A 139 0.40 -16.40 6.44
N SER A 140 -0.87 -16.45 6.85
CA SER A 140 -1.77 -17.59 6.63
C SER A 140 -2.72 -17.43 5.45
N PHE A 141 -2.80 -16.24 4.84
CA PHE A 141 -3.71 -15.98 3.74
C PHE A 141 -3.14 -16.48 2.41
N GLU A 142 -3.98 -17.12 1.61
CA GLU A 142 -3.61 -17.57 0.26
C GLU A 142 -3.97 -16.50 -0.77
N LEU A 143 -3.01 -16.15 -1.61
CA LEU A 143 -3.19 -15.15 -2.66
C LEU A 143 -3.52 -15.81 -3.99
N ASP A 144 -4.45 -15.19 -4.72
CA ASP A 144 -4.72 -15.57 -6.10
C ASP A 144 -3.60 -15.08 -7.04
N ASN A 145 -3.31 -15.86 -8.09
CA ASN A 145 -2.31 -15.53 -9.10
C ASN A 145 -2.84 -14.55 -10.14
N LYS A 146 -3.04 -13.28 -9.75
CA LYS A 146 -3.69 -12.29 -10.62
C LYS A 146 -3.18 -10.84 -10.54
N TYR A 147 -2.16 -10.52 -9.77
CA TYR A 147 -1.81 -9.12 -9.50
C TYR A 147 -0.75 -8.56 -10.43
N ASP A 148 -1.03 -7.39 -10.99
CA ASP A 148 -0.10 -6.62 -11.80
C ASP A 148 0.83 -5.77 -10.93
N ILE A 149 0.30 -5.31 -9.79
CA ILE A 149 1.03 -4.46 -8.85
C ILE A 149 0.82 -4.96 -7.43
N ILE A 150 1.91 -4.97 -6.66
CA ILE A 150 1.91 -5.19 -5.22
C ILE A 150 2.48 -3.96 -4.52
N TYR A 151 1.68 -3.33 -3.67
CA TYR A 151 2.13 -2.38 -2.67
C TYR A 151 2.46 -3.15 -1.39
N PHE A 152 3.74 -3.26 -1.08
CA PHE A 152 4.19 -3.96 0.12
C PHE A 152 4.50 -2.95 1.23
N ASP A 153 3.46 -2.61 1.99
CA ASP A 153 3.43 -1.55 3.01
C ASP A 153 3.29 -2.10 4.44
N ALA A 154 4.19 -3.04 4.78
CA ALA A 154 4.29 -3.59 6.13
C ALA A 154 5.05 -2.64 7.07
N PHE A 155 4.85 -2.75 8.38
CA PHE A 155 5.79 -2.13 9.33
C PHE A 155 7.20 -2.70 9.15
N ALA A 156 8.19 -1.95 9.63
CA ALA A 156 9.59 -2.19 9.34
C ALA A 156 10.03 -3.65 9.63
N PRO A 157 11.05 -4.17 8.91
CA PRO A 157 11.50 -5.55 9.08
C PRO A 157 11.85 -5.98 10.50
N ASP A 158 12.30 -5.06 11.35
CA ASP A 158 12.65 -5.40 12.74
C ASP A 158 11.41 -5.49 13.64
N LYS A 159 10.25 -5.02 13.17
CA LYS A 159 8.98 -4.95 13.90
C LYS A 159 8.02 -6.06 13.50
N GLN A 160 8.03 -6.45 12.22
CA GLN A 160 7.22 -7.55 11.71
C GLN A 160 8.04 -8.53 10.84
N PRO A 161 9.12 -9.14 11.37
CA PRO A 161 10.09 -9.91 10.58
C PRO A 161 9.48 -11.03 9.72
N ASP A 162 8.40 -11.66 10.18
CA ASP A 162 7.72 -12.75 9.48
C ASP A 162 7.21 -12.30 8.10
N LEU A 163 6.73 -11.06 7.98
CA LEU A 163 6.26 -10.48 6.71
C LEU A 163 7.40 -10.26 5.71
N TRP A 164 8.63 -10.11 6.17
CA TRP A 164 9.81 -9.84 5.33
C TRP A 164 10.62 -11.10 5.04
N SER A 165 10.04 -12.28 5.30
CA SER A 165 10.66 -13.57 5.03
C SER A 165 10.66 -13.91 3.53
N GLY A 166 11.56 -14.82 3.13
CA GLY A 166 11.59 -15.35 1.76
C GLY A 166 10.29 -16.05 1.37
N ASP A 167 9.60 -16.70 2.31
CA ASP A 167 8.34 -17.40 2.05
C ASP A 167 7.22 -16.40 1.70
N ILE A 168 7.17 -15.25 2.36
CA ILE A 168 6.23 -14.18 2.00
C ILE A 168 6.57 -13.59 0.65
N PHE A 169 7.85 -13.29 0.37
CA PHE A 169 8.22 -12.80 -0.96
C PHE A 169 7.98 -13.83 -2.06
N ARG A 170 8.11 -15.13 -1.79
CA ARG A 170 7.74 -16.21 -2.73
C ARG A 170 6.24 -16.19 -2.98
N LYS A 171 5.42 -16.14 -1.92
CA LYS A 171 3.96 -16.02 -2.02
C LYS A 171 3.54 -14.82 -2.86
N LEU A 172 4.16 -13.65 -2.64
CA LEU A 172 3.90 -12.44 -3.43
C LEU A 172 4.38 -12.59 -4.87
N PHE A 173 5.55 -13.17 -5.11
CA PHE A 173 6.06 -13.40 -6.48
C PHE A 173 5.15 -14.33 -7.28
N ASP A 174 4.66 -15.41 -6.66
CA ASP A 174 3.82 -16.40 -7.31
C ASP A 174 2.43 -15.82 -7.64
N SER A 175 1.92 -14.90 -6.81
CA SER A 175 0.63 -14.24 -7.02
C SER A 175 0.62 -13.18 -8.12
N MET A 176 1.80 -12.78 -8.62
CA MET A 176 1.94 -11.74 -9.63
C MET A 176 1.86 -12.25 -11.06
N GLN A 177 1.30 -11.42 -11.95
CA GLN A 177 1.36 -11.62 -13.39
C GLN A 177 2.77 -11.39 -13.94
N PRO A 178 3.12 -11.96 -15.12
CA PRO A 178 4.32 -11.57 -15.85
C PRO A 178 4.39 -10.05 -16.03
N ALA A 179 5.60 -9.47 -15.96
CA ALA A 179 5.85 -8.03 -15.92
C ALA A 179 5.28 -7.29 -14.68
N GLY A 180 4.72 -8.00 -13.70
CA GLY A 180 4.18 -7.39 -12.49
C GLY A 180 5.24 -6.67 -11.64
N ILE A 181 4.81 -5.68 -10.87
CA ILE A 181 5.66 -4.80 -10.07
C ILE A 181 5.36 -4.93 -8.59
N LEU A 182 6.39 -5.09 -7.76
CA LEU A 182 6.31 -4.93 -6.32
C LEU A 182 7.10 -3.69 -5.90
N THR A 183 6.52 -2.84 -5.05
CA THR A 183 7.23 -1.70 -4.44
C THR A 183 7.15 -1.73 -2.93
N THR A 184 8.21 -1.27 -2.28
CA THR A 184 8.27 -1.12 -0.83
C THR A 184 9.24 0.00 -0.44
N TYR A 185 8.95 0.68 0.67
CA TYR A 185 9.83 1.71 1.21
C TYR A 185 11.15 1.16 1.77
N SER A 186 11.17 -0.11 2.16
CA SER A 186 12.33 -0.71 2.82
C SER A 186 13.44 -0.99 1.82
N SER A 187 14.61 -0.41 2.04
CA SER A 187 15.83 -0.64 1.24
C SER A 187 16.88 -1.48 1.96
N LYS A 188 16.49 -2.21 3.02
CA LYS A 188 17.41 -3.09 3.76
C LYS A 188 17.98 -4.17 2.84
N GLY A 189 19.27 -4.47 3.02
CA GLY A 189 19.95 -5.49 2.21
C GLY A 189 19.35 -6.89 2.37
N SER A 190 18.80 -7.23 3.55
CA SER A 190 18.08 -8.49 3.77
C SER A 190 16.83 -8.61 2.91
N VAL A 191 16.02 -7.53 2.84
CA VAL A 191 14.80 -7.46 2.04
C VAL A 191 15.12 -7.63 0.56
N ARG A 192 16.10 -6.87 0.05
CA ARG A 192 16.56 -7.00 -1.34
C ARG A 192 16.96 -8.43 -1.68
N ARG A 193 17.80 -9.05 -0.86
CA ARG A 193 18.25 -10.44 -1.09
C ARG A 193 17.10 -11.43 -1.06
N ALA A 194 16.14 -11.27 -0.14
CA ALA A 194 14.97 -12.13 -0.09
C ALA A 194 14.15 -12.03 -1.38
N MET A 195 13.90 -10.81 -1.88
CA MET A 195 13.22 -10.60 -3.16
C MET A 195 14.00 -11.21 -4.34
N GLU A 196 15.32 -11.00 -4.42
CA GLU A 196 16.15 -11.55 -5.50
C GLU A 196 16.15 -13.09 -5.50
N LEU A 197 16.21 -13.72 -4.32
CA LEU A 197 16.10 -15.18 -4.18
C LEU A 197 14.73 -15.73 -4.63
N CYS A 198 13.68 -14.91 -4.53
CA CYS A 198 12.35 -15.25 -5.04
C CYS A 198 12.24 -15.11 -6.57
N GLY A 199 13.22 -14.49 -7.23
CA GLY A 199 13.24 -14.30 -8.68
C GLY A 199 12.83 -12.90 -9.14
N PHE A 200 12.61 -11.95 -8.22
CA PHE A 200 12.41 -10.56 -8.58
C PHE A 200 13.69 -9.98 -9.20
N GLN A 201 13.54 -9.24 -10.29
CA GLN A 201 14.58 -8.29 -10.72
C GLN A 201 14.46 -7.03 -9.87
N VAL A 202 15.38 -6.83 -8.92
CA VAL A 202 15.28 -5.74 -7.94
C VAL A 202 16.17 -4.57 -8.34
N VAL A 203 15.59 -3.38 -8.38
CA VAL A 203 16.30 -2.10 -8.53
C VAL A 203 16.13 -1.24 -7.29
N LYS A 204 17.18 -0.48 -6.97
CA LYS A 204 17.13 0.59 -5.98
C LYS A 204 16.72 1.88 -6.68
N LEU A 205 15.70 2.55 -6.16
CA LEU A 205 15.25 3.85 -6.63
C LEU A 205 15.53 4.91 -5.56
N PRO A 206 15.67 6.19 -5.93
CA PRO A 206 15.69 7.28 -4.95
C PRO A 206 14.50 7.18 -4.01
N GLY A 207 14.72 7.31 -2.71
CA GLY A 207 13.64 7.32 -1.72
C GLY A 207 12.88 8.65 -1.67
N PRO A 208 11.71 8.70 -0.99
CA PRO A 208 11.02 9.95 -0.68
C PRO A 208 11.81 10.79 0.33
N PRO A 209 11.40 12.05 0.62
CA PRO A 209 12.01 12.87 1.66
C PRO A 209 12.20 12.11 2.98
N GLY A 210 13.43 12.12 3.51
CA GLY A 210 13.82 11.39 4.72
C GLY A 210 14.36 9.97 4.48
N LYS A 211 14.21 9.40 3.28
CA LYS A 211 14.75 8.07 2.92
C LYS A 211 15.69 8.18 1.73
N ARG A 212 16.86 7.52 1.79
CA ARG A 212 17.84 7.54 0.69
C ARG A 212 17.40 6.72 -0.50
N GLU A 213 16.90 5.52 -0.24
CA GLU A 213 16.57 4.53 -1.26
C GLU A 213 15.29 3.79 -0.90
N MET A 214 14.57 3.34 -1.92
CA MET A 214 13.46 2.38 -1.86
C MET A 214 13.72 1.24 -2.84
N LEU A 215 12.91 0.17 -2.78
CA LEU A 215 13.04 -0.96 -3.69
C LEU A 215 11.83 -1.08 -4.63
N ARG A 216 12.13 -1.46 -5.86
CA ARG A 216 11.14 -1.97 -6.81
C ARG A 216 11.63 -3.30 -7.35
N GLY A 217 10.80 -4.33 -7.24
CA GLY A 217 11.00 -5.64 -7.86
C GLY A 217 10.08 -5.80 -9.07
N THR A 218 10.56 -6.43 -10.13
CA THR A 218 9.72 -6.84 -11.26
C THR A 218 9.77 -8.34 -11.47
N LYS A 219 8.64 -8.93 -11.86
CA LYS A 219 8.55 -10.31 -12.33
C LYS A 219 8.86 -10.32 -13.82
N SER A 220 9.87 -11.09 -14.23
CA SER A 220 10.23 -11.20 -15.65
C SER A 220 9.07 -11.77 -16.46
N VAL A 221 9.02 -11.42 -17.75
CA VAL A 221 8.05 -12.00 -18.71
C VAL A 221 8.37 -13.45 -18.98
#